data_AF-A0AAV8V864-F1
#
_entry.id   AF-A0AAV8V864-F1
#
_cell.length_a   1.000
_cell.length_b   1.000
_cell.length_c   1.000
_cell.angle_alpha   90.00
_cell.angle_beta   90.00
_cell.angle_gamma   90.00
#
_symmetry.space_group_name_H-M   'P 1'
#
loop_
_entity.id
_entity.type
_entity.pdbx_description
1 polymer ?
#
loop_
_entity_poly.entity_id
_entity_poly.type
_entity_poly.pdbx_seq_one_letter_code
_entity_poly.pdbx_strand_id
1 'polypeptide(L)'
;MFTTLIYDSHNIDMKSLQTKKSYRICDRTNNRVHRTTGMKPAEVKPTTVLNVYNYPKVALKPKFHPGDVVRISKFKGVFEKGYTANYSTELFNSGLQRSKAITLHR
;
A
#
# COMPACT_ATOMS: atom_id res chain seq x y z
N MET A 1 48.01 -30.32 -30.60
CA MET A 1 47.39 -29.01 -30.31
C MET A 1 45.97 -29.06 -30.81
N PHE A 2 44.99 -29.19 -29.90
CA PHE A 2 43.58 -29.18 -30.27
C PHE A 2 42.87 -28.12 -29.44
N THR A 3 42.23 -27.21 -30.17
CA THR A 3 41.54 -26.00 -29.72
C THR A 3 40.40 -26.34 -28.77
N THR A 4 40.40 -25.75 -27.58
CA THR A 4 39.29 -25.81 -26.63
C THR A 4 38.08 -25.11 -27.25
N LEU A 5 37.02 -25.88 -27.48
CA LEU A 5 35.72 -25.39 -27.92
C LEU A 5 35.16 -24.39 -26.89
N ILE A 6 34.84 -23.20 -27.35
CA ILE A 6 34.07 -22.20 -26.63
C ILE A 6 32.65 -22.75 -26.45
N TYR A 7 32.34 -23.25 -25.25
CA TYR A 7 30.98 -23.60 -24.88
C TYR A 7 30.28 -22.40 -24.21
N ASP A 8 29.17 -22.01 -24.84
CA ASP A 8 28.00 -21.31 -24.32
C ASP A 8 28.11 -19.85 -23.84
N SER A 9 27.84 -18.93 -24.79
CA SER A 9 27.50 -17.52 -24.50
C SER A 9 25.98 -17.26 -24.40
N HIS A 10 25.09 -18.25 -24.51
CA HIS A 10 23.65 -17.99 -24.65
C HIS A 10 22.77 -18.90 -23.78
N ASN A 11 22.79 -18.69 -22.45
CA ASN A 11 21.65 -19.07 -21.63
C ASN A 11 21.48 -18.14 -20.42
N ILE A 12 21.01 -16.91 -20.68
CA ILE A 12 20.58 -16.01 -19.60
C ILE A 12 19.18 -16.45 -19.17
N ASP A 13 19.11 -17.26 -18.11
CA ASP A 13 17.86 -17.69 -17.46
C ASP A 13 16.94 -16.48 -17.22
N MET A 14 15.70 -16.56 -17.70
CA MET A 14 14.65 -15.54 -17.56
C MET A 14 14.42 -15.16 -16.09
N LYS A 15 14.62 -16.11 -15.15
CA LYS A 15 14.57 -15.83 -13.71
C LYS A 15 15.74 -14.94 -13.28
N SER A 16 16.96 -15.22 -13.76
CA SER A 16 18.14 -14.41 -13.48
C SER A 16 18.02 -12.96 -14.00
N LEU A 17 17.34 -12.76 -15.14
CA LEU A 17 17.11 -11.44 -15.70
C LEU A 17 16.08 -10.64 -14.90
N GLN A 18 15.02 -11.28 -14.42
CA GLN A 18 14.03 -10.66 -13.55
C GLN A 18 14.66 -10.26 -12.20
N THR A 19 15.51 -11.12 -11.64
CA THR A 19 16.27 -10.82 -10.41
C THR A 19 17.28 -9.68 -10.65
N LYS A 20 17.97 -9.66 -11.79
CA LYS A 20 18.86 -8.55 -12.20
C LYS A 20 18.10 -7.25 -12.40
N LYS A 21 16.92 -7.27 -13.04
CA LYS A 21 16.07 -6.08 -13.23
C LYS A 21 15.58 -5.53 -11.90
N SER A 22 15.10 -6.42 -11.01
CA SER A 22 14.67 -6.07 -9.66
C SER A 22 15.81 -5.44 -8.86
N TYR A 23 16.99 -6.07 -8.87
CA TYR A 23 18.20 -5.54 -8.22
C TYR A 23 18.57 -4.14 -8.73
N ARG A 24 18.54 -3.93 -10.05
CA ARG A 24 18.82 -2.62 -10.66
C ARG A 24 17.83 -1.53 -10.23
N ILE A 25 16.58 -1.88 -9.97
CA ILE A 25 15.57 -0.92 -9.49
C ILE A 25 15.87 -0.56 -8.04
N CYS A 26 16.10 -1.55 -7.17
CA CYS A 26 16.42 -1.34 -5.76
C CYS A 26 17.69 -0.50 -5.58
N ASP A 27 18.74 -0.83 -6.32
CA ASP A 27 20.00 -0.10 -6.29
C ASP A 27 19.80 1.37 -6.71
N ARG A 28 19.08 1.60 -7.82
CA ARG A 28 18.74 2.94 -8.29
C ARG A 28 17.91 3.72 -7.27
N THR A 29 16.92 3.12 -6.64
CA THR A 29 16.07 3.81 -5.66
C THR A 29 16.83 4.13 -4.38
N ASN A 30 17.69 3.21 -3.92
CA ASN A 30 18.43 3.37 -2.67
C ASN A 30 19.56 4.40 -2.79
N ASN A 31 20.15 4.53 -3.98
CA ASN A 31 21.29 5.43 -4.25
C ASN A 31 20.93 6.75 -4.94
N ARG A 32 19.64 6.99 -5.23
CA ARG A 32 19.18 8.26 -5.80
C ARG A 32 18.79 9.25 -4.71
N VAL A 33 19.25 10.49 -4.84
CA VAL A 33 18.86 11.59 -3.97
C VAL A 33 17.36 11.87 -4.14
N HIS A 34 16.61 11.85 -3.04
CA HIS A 34 15.18 12.13 -3.05
C HIS A 34 14.92 13.65 -3.00
N ARG A 35 14.07 14.16 -3.90
CA ARG A 35 13.87 15.61 -4.12
C ARG A 35 13.42 16.37 -2.87
N THR A 36 12.50 15.79 -2.09
CA THR A 36 11.92 16.44 -0.92
C THR A 36 12.84 16.41 0.29
N THR A 37 13.66 15.36 0.42
CA THR A 37 14.49 15.13 1.61
C THR A 37 15.94 15.54 1.40
N GLY A 38 16.38 15.70 0.15
CA GLY A 38 17.76 16.05 -0.21
C GLY A 38 18.78 14.94 0.04
N MET A 39 18.34 13.72 0.40
CA MET A 39 19.22 12.63 0.84
C MET A 39 18.89 11.33 0.10
N LYS A 40 19.89 10.46 -0.06
CA LYS A 40 19.70 9.09 -0.54
C LYS A 40 19.18 8.18 0.58
N PRO A 41 18.23 7.27 0.30
CA PRO A 41 17.79 6.30 1.30
C PRO A 41 18.93 5.49 1.93
N ALA A 42 19.97 5.13 1.17
CA ALA A 42 21.12 4.39 1.68
C ALA A 42 21.98 5.14 2.71
N GLU A 43 21.89 6.48 2.76
CA GLU A 43 22.71 7.33 3.64
C GLU A 43 21.95 7.73 4.93
N VAL A 44 20.70 7.29 5.10
CA VAL A 44 19.87 7.59 6.27
C VAL A 44 20.42 6.89 7.51
N LYS A 45 20.67 7.66 8.58
CA LYS A 45 21.11 7.15 9.89
C LYS A 45 20.00 7.36 10.93
N PRO A 46 20.01 6.61 12.05
CA PRO A 46 19.05 6.82 13.13
C PRO A 46 19.07 8.26 13.71
N THR A 47 20.22 8.93 13.64
CA THR A 47 20.40 10.32 14.09
C THR A 47 20.02 11.37 13.05
N THR A 48 19.66 10.94 11.83
CA THR A 48 19.31 11.85 10.74
C THR A 48 17.93 12.46 11.00
N VAL A 49 17.91 13.73 11.39
CA VAL A 49 16.67 14.50 11.50
C VAL A 49 16.40 15.17 10.16
N LEU A 50 15.39 14.67 9.44
CA LEU A 50 14.92 15.29 8.22
C LEU A 50 13.70 16.17 8.53
N ASN A 51 13.71 17.42 8.09
CA ASN A 51 12.56 18.31 8.23
C ASN A 51 11.51 18.00 7.15
N VAL A 52 11.03 16.77 7.14
CA VAL A 52 10.17 16.20 6.10
C VAL A 52 8.75 16.18 6.64
N TYR A 53 7.84 16.78 5.90
CA TYR A 53 6.44 16.99 6.27
C TYR A 53 6.19 18.00 7.42
N ASN A 54 6.47 19.28 7.18
CA ASN A 54 5.90 20.37 7.98
C ASN A 54 4.55 20.84 7.39
N TYR A 55 3.59 19.92 7.23
CA TYR A 55 2.23 20.33 6.92
C TYR A 55 1.54 20.71 8.23
N PRO A 56 0.89 21.88 8.31
CA PRO A 56 0.03 22.18 9.45
C PRO A 56 -1.02 21.07 9.53
N LYS A 57 -1.13 20.42 10.70
CA LYS A 57 -2.24 19.51 10.99
C LYS A 57 -3.50 20.34 11.09
N VAL A 58 -4.12 20.63 9.95
CA VAL A 58 -5.45 21.25 9.93
C VAL A 58 -6.41 20.20 10.47
N ALA A 59 -6.84 20.38 11.72
CA ALA A 59 -7.91 19.59 12.28
C ALA A 59 -9.17 19.93 11.46
N LEU A 60 -9.48 19.08 10.49
CA LEU A 60 -10.75 19.18 9.78
C LEU A 60 -11.86 18.94 10.81
N LYS A 61 -12.91 19.76 10.73
CA LYS A 61 -14.10 19.53 11.54
C LYS A 61 -14.60 18.11 11.29
N PRO A 62 -14.90 17.32 12.35
CA PRO A 62 -15.49 16.00 12.19
C PRO A 62 -16.74 16.08 11.32
N LYS A 63 -16.85 15.18 10.35
CA LYS A 63 -18.01 15.16 9.44
C LYS A 63 -19.29 14.69 10.13
N PHE A 64 -19.16 13.88 11.18
CA PHE A 64 -20.26 13.24 11.88
C PHE A 64 -20.27 13.64 13.36
N HIS A 65 -21.46 13.77 13.93
CA HIS A 65 -21.69 14.04 15.33
C HIS A 65 -22.12 12.76 16.06
N PRO A 66 -21.97 12.69 17.40
CA PRO A 66 -22.56 11.61 18.16
C PRO A 66 -24.08 11.54 17.97
N GLY A 67 -24.62 10.39 17.58
CA GLY A 67 -26.05 10.24 17.30
C GLY A 67 -26.42 10.11 15.82
N ASP A 68 -25.50 10.45 14.90
CA ASP A 68 -25.78 10.36 13.46
C ASP A 68 -25.96 8.90 13.04
N VAL A 69 -27.00 8.67 12.23
CA VAL A 69 -27.28 7.36 11.66
C VAL A 69 -26.57 7.24 10.31
N VAL A 70 -25.59 6.34 10.23
CA VAL A 70 -24.74 6.13 9.06
C VAL A 70 -24.79 4.69 8.55
N ARG A 71 -24.48 4.49 7.26
CA ARG A 71 -24.24 3.17 6.64
C ARG A 71 -22.76 2.99 6.35
N ILE A 72 -22.25 1.78 6.50
CA ILE A 72 -20.84 1.46 6.26
C ILE A 72 -20.70 0.93 4.83
N SER A 73 -19.67 1.37 4.12
CA SER A 73 -19.34 0.85 2.78
C SER A 73 -18.94 -0.62 2.85
N LYS A 74 -19.46 -1.44 1.94
CA LYS A 74 -19.07 -2.84 1.81
C LYS A 74 -17.73 -2.94 1.07
N PHE A 75 -16.86 -3.84 1.53
CA PHE A 75 -15.69 -4.27 0.75
C PHE A 75 -16.18 -5.03 -0.49
N LYS A 76 -15.74 -4.62 -1.67
CA LYS A 76 -16.11 -5.29 -2.92
C LYS A 76 -15.09 -6.39 -3.23
N GLY A 77 -15.58 -7.60 -3.46
CA GLY A 77 -14.80 -8.67 -4.09
C GLY A 77 -14.61 -8.41 -5.59
N VAL A 78 -13.94 -9.35 -6.27
CA VAL A 78 -13.78 -9.35 -7.74
C VAL A 78 -15.15 -9.20 -8.39
N PHE A 79 -15.26 -8.30 -9.37
CA PHE A 79 -16.53 -7.88 -9.95
C PHE A 79 -17.30 -9.06 -10.57
N GLU A 80 -18.38 -9.48 -9.92
CA GLU A 80 -19.40 -10.35 -10.50
C GLU A 80 -20.55 -9.51 -11.07
N LYS A 81 -21.21 -9.98 -12.13
CA LYS A 81 -22.35 -9.28 -12.73
C LYS A 81 -23.53 -9.26 -11.76
N GLY A 82 -23.90 -8.07 -11.27
CA GLY A 82 -25.09 -7.82 -10.47
C GLY A 82 -25.01 -6.49 -9.72
N TYR A 83 -26.03 -5.65 -9.82
CA TYR A 83 -26.07 -4.36 -9.11
C TYR A 83 -26.42 -4.57 -7.64
N THR A 84 -25.43 -4.96 -6.82
CA THR A 84 -25.58 -4.98 -5.36
C THR A 84 -25.20 -3.63 -4.77
N ALA A 85 -25.96 -3.18 -3.76
CA ALA A 85 -25.68 -1.92 -3.08
C ALA A 85 -24.31 -1.96 -2.38
N ASN A 86 -23.53 -0.89 -2.53
CA ASN A 86 -22.16 -0.78 -2.00
C ASN A 86 -22.11 -0.43 -0.50
N TYR A 87 -23.24 -0.47 0.18
CA TYR A 87 -23.40 -0.09 1.58
C TYR A 87 -24.15 -1.17 2.37
N SER A 88 -23.91 -1.20 3.69
CA SER A 88 -24.64 -2.06 4.63
C SER A 88 -26.13 -1.74 4.62
N THR A 89 -26.96 -2.78 4.77
CA THR A 89 -28.38 -2.60 5.08
C THR A 89 -28.57 -2.13 6.53
N GLU A 90 -27.64 -2.50 7.42
CA GLU A 90 -27.59 -2.05 8.81
C GLU A 90 -27.28 -0.54 8.92
N LEU A 91 -27.98 0.11 9.85
CA LEU A 91 -27.82 1.51 10.24
C LEU A 91 -27.04 1.57 11.55
N PHE A 92 -25.99 2.40 11.60
CA PHE A 92 -25.10 2.53 12.76
C PHE A 92 -25.21 3.93 13.36
N ASN A 93 -25.15 4.02 14.70
CA ASN A 93 -25.04 5.30 15.39
C ASN A 93 -23.54 5.62 15.61
N SER A 94 -23.07 6.77 15.11
CA SER A 94 -21.72 7.28 15.40
C SER A 94 -21.58 7.54 16.90
N GLY A 95 -20.98 6.61 17.63
CA GLY A 95 -20.75 6.75 19.08
C GLY A 95 -20.95 5.45 19.87
N LEU A 96 -21.62 4.46 19.29
CA LEU A 96 -21.80 3.15 19.91
C LEU A 96 -20.85 2.15 19.26
N GLN A 97 -19.91 1.57 20.04
CA GLN A 97 -19.20 0.37 19.62
C GLN A 97 -20.23 -0.73 19.32
N ARG A 98 -19.98 -1.53 18.27
CA ARG A 98 -20.87 -2.56 17.70
C ARG A 98 -21.89 -3.07 18.73
N SER A 99 -23.15 -2.64 18.63
CA SER A 99 -24.20 -3.28 19.40
C SER A 99 -24.28 -4.74 18.95
N LYS A 100 -24.17 -5.65 19.92
CA LYS A 100 -24.27 -7.11 19.73
C LYS A 100 -25.49 -7.44 18.86
N ALA A 101 -25.31 -8.33 17.89
CA ALA A 101 -26.38 -8.74 16.97
C ALA A 101 -27.61 -9.23 17.76
N ILE A 102 -28.78 -8.65 17.49
CA ILE A 102 -30.06 -9.14 17.99
C ILE A 102 -30.49 -10.26 17.04
N THR A 103 -30.37 -11.51 17.48
CA THR A 103 -30.95 -12.65 16.77
C THR A 103 -32.47 -12.58 16.90
N LEU A 104 -33.16 -12.21 15.82
CA LEU A 104 -34.60 -12.45 15.69
C LEU A 104 -34.81 -13.96 15.48
N HIS A 105 -35.31 -14.64 16.51
CA HIS A 105 -35.89 -15.96 16.32
C HIS A 105 -37.19 -15.80 15.52
N ARG A 106 -37.27 -16.54 14.41
CA ARG A 106 -38.52 -16.84 13.74
C ARG A 106 -39.02 -18.19 14.21
#